data_AF-A0A2X4RCD3-F1
#
_entry.id   AF-A0A2X4RCD3-F1
#
_cell.length_a   1.000
_cell.length_b   1.000
_cell.length_c   1.000
_cell.angle_alpha   90.00
_cell.angle_beta   90.00
_cell.angle_gamma   90.00
#
_symmetry.space_group_name_H-M   'P 1'
#
loop_
_entity.id
_entity.type
_entity.pdbx_description
1 polymer ?
#
loop_
_entity_poly.entity_id
_entity_poly.type
_entity_poly.pdbx_seq_one_letter_code
_entity_poly.pdbx_strand_id
1 'polypeptide(L)'
;MKIGLIIILGVCLFVYFSIKSKTPNPEAEEKARLSKEKYEELIKEEKKEEVLAVIDTTQGDIANIKLLREAYGLNLLDAKNLWEHIKPSVLESMDFSNVKEIVDYSQGDIANIKIIKDYYKIDLKTAKELWDSIREQENQ
;
A
#
# COMPACT_ATOMS: atom_id res chain seq x y z
N MET A 1 -42.64 -11.53 33.05
CA MET A 1 -41.51 -10.66 33.49
C MET A 1 -40.15 -11.33 33.27
N LYS A 2 -39.80 -11.75 32.04
CA LYS A 2 -38.47 -12.31 31.73
C LYS A 2 -37.93 -11.71 30.43
N ILE A 3 -38.80 -11.58 29.43
CA ILE A 3 -38.50 -10.95 28.14
C ILE A 3 -38.09 -9.47 28.28
N GLY A 4 -38.82 -8.67 29.08
CA GLY A 4 -38.46 -7.27 29.31
C GLY A 4 -37.08 -7.08 29.97
N LEU A 5 -36.69 -8.02 30.84
CA LEU A 5 -35.38 -7.98 31.51
C LEU A 5 -34.24 -8.30 30.54
N ILE A 6 -34.46 -9.24 29.61
CA ILE A 6 -33.51 -9.58 28.54
C ILE A 6 -33.31 -8.41 27.58
N ILE A 7 -34.39 -7.69 27.22
CA ILE A 7 -34.30 -6.51 26.34
C ILE A 7 -33.52 -5.39 27.03
N ILE A 8 -33.80 -5.11 28.30
CA ILE A 8 -33.06 -4.10 29.09
C ILE A 8 -31.57 -4.49 29.19
N LEU A 9 -31.27 -5.76 29.46
CA LEU A 9 -29.89 -6.23 29.56
C LEU A 9 -29.14 -6.11 28.22
N GLY A 10 -29.81 -6.41 27.10
CA GLY A 10 -29.27 -6.22 25.76
C GLY A 10 -28.97 -4.76 25.42
N VAL A 11 -29.87 -3.84 25.78
CA VAL A 11 -29.65 -2.39 25.60
C VAL A 11 -28.49 -1.90 26.49
N CYS A 12 -28.42 -2.33 27.75
CA CYS A 12 -27.33 -1.98 28.65
C CYS A 12 -25.97 -2.48 28.14
N LEU A 13 -25.89 -3.71 27.62
CA LEU A 13 -24.67 -4.25 27.03
C LEU A 13 -24.26 -3.49 25.75
N PHE A 14 -25.21 -3.17 24.88
CA PHE A 14 -24.95 -2.40 23.67
C PHE A 14 -24.42 -0.99 23.98
N VAL A 15 -25.03 -0.30 24.96
CA VAL A 15 -24.58 1.03 25.42
C VAL A 15 -23.21 0.94 26.08
N TYR A 16 -22.97 -0.05 26.95
CA TYR A 16 -21.65 -0.25 27.57
C TYR A 16 -20.54 -0.49 26.54
N PHE A 17 -20.80 -1.33 25.54
CA PHE A 17 -19.84 -1.59 24.45
C PHE A 17 -19.59 -0.33 23.61
N SER A 18 -20.63 0.46 23.35
CA SER A 18 -20.55 1.74 22.60
C SER A 18 -19.82 2.85 23.35
N ILE A 19 -19.82 2.83 24.69
CA ILE A 19 -19.05 3.77 25.52
C ILE A 19 -17.59 3.33 25.62
N LYS A 20 -17.34 2.03 25.82
CA LYS A 20 -15.97 1.47 25.87
C LYS A 20 -15.21 1.64 24.55
N SER A 21 -15.89 1.65 23.41
CA SER A 21 -15.26 1.96 22.12
C SER A 21 -14.87 3.43 21.94
N LYS A 22 -15.37 4.33 22.79
CA LYS A 22 -15.15 5.79 22.69
C LYS A 22 -14.13 6.34 23.68
N THR A 23 -13.65 5.55 24.65
CA THR A 23 -12.52 5.97 25.47
C THR A 23 -11.26 5.95 24.61
N PRO A 24 -10.63 7.10 24.34
CA PRO A 24 -9.41 7.14 23.55
C PRO A 24 -8.33 6.31 24.26
N ASN A 25 -7.65 5.45 23.51
CA ASN A 25 -6.51 4.71 24.04
C ASN A 25 -5.27 5.61 23.90
N PRO A 26 -4.77 6.23 24.97
CA PRO A 26 -3.69 7.20 24.90
C PRO A 26 -2.40 6.59 24.32
N GLU A 27 -2.15 5.30 24.56
CA GLU A 27 -0.99 4.59 24.00
C GLU A 27 -1.11 4.44 22.47
N ALA A 28 -2.32 4.16 21.98
CA ALA A 28 -2.56 4.06 20.54
C ALA A 28 -2.47 5.43 19.85
N GLU A 29 -2.96 6.49 20.50
CA GLU A 29 -2.83 7.86 20.01
C GLU A 29 -1.38 8.33 19.99
N GLU A 30 -0.61 8.02 21.04
CA GLU A 30 0.82 8.34 21.09
C GLU A 30 1.59 7.60 19.99
N LYS A 31 1.34 6.29 19.80
CA LYS A 31 1.92 5.51 18.70
C LYS A 31 1.55 6.08 17.33
N ALA A 32 0.31 6.52 17.15
CA ALA A 32 -0.12 7.16 15.90
C ALA A 32 0.59 8.51 15.69
N ARG A 33 0.75 9.32 16.74
CA ARG A 33 1.49 10.59 16.70
C ARG A 33 2.96 10.39 16.35
N LEU A 34 3.63 9.44 17.01
CA LEU A 34 5.04 9.12 16.75
C LEU A 34 5.25 8.60 15.33
N SER A 35 4.37 7.72 14.85
CA SER A 35 4.38 7.24 13.47
C SER A 35 4.24 8.40 12.47
N LYS A 36 3.33 9.34 12.73
CA LYS A 36 3.13 10.51 11.88
C LYS A 36 4.37 11.41 11.89
N GLU A 37 4.94 11.72 13.05
CA GLU A 37 6.17 12.52 13.16
C GLU A 37 7.32 11.88 12.38
N LYS A 38 7.45 10.55 12.45
CA LYS A 38 8.45 9.82 11.69
C LYS A 38 8.19 9.86 10.19
N TYR A 39 6.94 9.72 9.76
CA TYR A 39 6.56 9.89 8.35
C TYR A 39 6.94 11.28 7.81
N GLU A 40 6.62 12.36 8.53
CA GLU A 40 6.96 13.73 8.12
C GLU A 40 8.49 13.97 8.05
N GLU A 41 9.28 13.22 8.82
CA GLU A 41 10.74 13.22 8.70
C GLU A 41 11.21 12.51 7.43
N LEU A 42 10.59 11.36 7.09
CA LEU A 42 11.03 10.46 6.01
C LEU A 42 10.65 10.95 4.61
N ILE A 43 9.62 11.80 4.47
CA ILE A 43 9.25 12.40 3.18
C ILE A 43 10.16 13.57 2.77
N LYS A 44 11.12 13.95 3.60
CA LYS A 44 12.06 15.03 3.26
C LYS A 44 13.11 14.52 2.28
N GLU A 45 13.55 15.39 1.37
CA GLU A 45 14.48 15.02 0.31
C GLU A 45 15.80 14.46 0.86
N GLU A 46 16.30 14.98 1.99
CA GLU A 46 17.51 14.47 2.63
C GLU A 46 17.41 13.01 3.12
N LYS A 47 16.18 12.49 3.25
CA LYS A 47 15.90 11.11 3.65
C LYS A 47 15.59 10.19 2.48
N LYS A 48 15.41 10.73 1.27
CA LYS A 48 14.96 9.96 0.10
C LYS A 48 15.84 8.75 -0.19
N GLU A 49 17.17 8.93 -0.26
CA GLU A 49 18.11 7.85 -0.52
C GLU A 49 18.12 6.79 0.58
N GLU A 50 18.01 7.20 1.85
CA GLU A 50 17.90 6.30 3.00
C GLU A 50 16.63 5.45 2.92
N VAL A 51 15.50 6.06 2.55
CA VAL A 51 14.22 5.36 2.38
C VAL A 51 14.26 4.42 1.18
N LEU A 52 14.83 4.83 0.06
CA LEU A 52 14.97 3.99 -1.14
C LEU A 52 15.84 2.76 -0.88
N ALA A 53 16.88 2.87 -0.05
CA ALA A 53 17.76 1.75 0.30
C ALA A 53 17.06 0.62 1.08
N VAL A 54 15.89 0.87 1.67
CA VAL A 54 15.09 -0.14 2.39
C VAL A 54 14.21 -0.97 1.44
N ILE A 55 13.97 -0.47 0.22
CA ILE A 55 13.04 -1.07 -0.73
C ILE A 55 13.67 -2.26 -1.45
N ASP A 56 12.85 -3.28 -1.67
CA ASP A 56 13.16 -4.40 -2.56
C ASP A 56 12.24 -4.35 -3.78
N THR A 57 12.78 -3.91 -4.91
CA THR A 57 12.03 -3.79 -6.18
C THR A 57 11.54 -5.14 -6.71
N THR A 58 12.04 -6.25 -6.17
CA THR A 58 11.63 -7.60 -6.55
C THR A 58 10.44 -8.15 -5.75
N GLN A 59 9.95 -7.42 -4.72
CA GLN A 59 8.92 -7.93 -3.80
C GLN A 59 7.56 -7.20 -3.85
N GLY A 60 7.42 -6.18 -4.68
CA GLY A 60 6.17 -5.46 -4.93
C GLY A 60 5.58 -4.73 -3.72
N ASP A 61 4.49 -4.01 -3.97
CA ASP A 61 3.95 -2.97 -3.06
C ASP A 61 3.76 -3.44 -1.61
N ILE A 62 3.11 -4.59 -1.40
CA ILE A 62 2.76 -5.06 -0.04
C ILE A 62 4.03 -5.39 0.77
N ALA A 63 5.03 -6.00 0.14
CA ALA A 63 6.27 -6.33 0.82
C ALA A 63 7.05 -5.05 1.14
N ASN A 64 7.11 -4.09 0.21
CA ASN A 64 7.79 -2.82 0.42
C ASN A 64 7.13 -1.96 1.50
N ILE A 65 5.80 -1.93 1.55
CA ILE A 65 5.06 -1.29 2.67
C ILE A 65 5.42 -1.95 4.00
N LYS A 66 5.56 -3.27 4.04
CA LYS A 66 5.97 -4.01 5.25
C LYS A 66 7.41 -3.66 5.65
N LEU A 67 8.35 -3.61 4.70
CA LEU A 67 9.74 -3.23 4.96
C LEU A 67 9.85 -1.83 5.55
N LEU A 68 9.16 -0.84 4.95
CA LEU A 68 9.12 0.54 5.46
C LEU A 68 8.52 0.60 6.86
N ARG A 69 7.44 -0.16 7.09
CA ARG A 69 6.76 -0.22 8.38
C ARG A 69 7.69 -0.76 9.48
N GLU A 70 8.41 -1.83 9.19
CA GLU A 70 9.31 -2.49 10.13
C GLU A 70 10.58 -1.67 10.38
N ALA A 71 11.17 -1.11 9.32
CA ALA A 71 12.39 -0.31 9.41
C ALA A 71 12.21 0.97 10.24
N TYR A 72 11.04 1.61 10.11
CA TYR A 72 10.80 2.93 10.70
C TYR A 72 9.76 2.94 11.83
N GLY A 73 9.22 1.78 12.20
CA GLY A 73 8.21 1.68 13.26
C GLY A 73 6.89 2.38 12.94
N LEU A 74 6.55 2.50 11.64
CA LEU A 74 5.35 3.19 11.20
C LEU A 74 4.10 2.34 11.47
N ASN A 75 2.94 3.01 11.54
CA ASN A 75 1.66 2.35 11.39
C ASN A 75 1.43 2.00 9.90
N LEU A 76 0.39 1.21 9.63
CA LEU A 76 0.11 0.74 8.26
C LEU A 76 -0.22 1.88 7.29
N LEU A 77 -0.96 2.91 7.75
CA LEU A 77 -1.39 4.01 6.91
C LEU A 77 -0.19 4.88 6.51
N ASP A 78 0.67 5.23 7.46
CA ASP A 78 1.85 6.05 7.22
C ASP A 78 2.89 5.32 6.36
N ALA A 79 3.09 4.01 6.58
CA ALA A 79 3.96 3.21 5.71
C ALA A 79 3.42 3.14 4.27
N LYS A 80 2.10 3.02 4.08
CA LYS A 80 1.47 3.08 2.77
C LYS A 80 1.67 4.45 2.13
N ASN A 81 1.45 5.53 2.87
CA ASN A 81 1.64 6.89 2.35
C ASN A 81 3.09 7.14 1.95
N LEU A 82 4.06 6.66 2.74
CA LEU A 82 5.48 6.74 2.41
C LEU A 82 5.80 5.97 1.12
N TRP A 83 5.28 4.75 0.99
CA TRP A 83 5.43 3.97 -0.24
C TRP A 83 4.90 4.73 -1.46
N GLU A 84 3.66 5.23 -1.42
CA GLU A 84 3.08 5.99 -2.53
C GLU A 84 3.87 7.26 -2.86
N HIS A 85 4.52 7.88 -1.86
CA HIS A 85 5.36 9.06 -2.06
C HIS A 85 6.65 8.73 -2.83
N ILE A 86 7.33 7.62 -2.51
CA ILE A 86 8.63 7.27 -3.12
C ILE A 86 8.50 6.36 -4.35
N LYS A 87 7.37 5.67 -4.52
CA LYS A 87 7.12 4.72 -5.61
C LYS A 87 7.40 5.30 -7.02
N PRO A 88 7.04 6.56 -7.35
CA PRO A 88 7.39 7.13 -8.65
C PRO A 88 8.91 7.10 -8.93
N SER A 89 9.74 7.47 -7.96
CA SER A 89 11.20 7.42 -8.11
C SER A 89 11.72 5.99 -8.22
N VAL A 90 11.08 5.02 -7.56
CA VAL A 90 11.40 3.60 -7.74
C VAL A 90 11.11 3.18 -9.19
N LEU A 91 9.92 3.51 -9.71
CA LEU A 91 9.52 3.17 -11.08
C LEU A 91 10.41 3.83 -12.14
N GLU A 92 10.85 5.08 -11.92
CA GLU A 92 11.80 5.77 -12.80
C GLU A 92 13.16 5.07 -12.90
N SER A 93 13.56 4.34 -11.86
CA SER A 93 14.82 3.58 -11.84
C SER A 93 14.73 2.18 -12.46
N MET A 94 13.51 1.71 -12.77
CA MET A 94 13.29 0.38 -13.32
C MET A 94 13.48 0.35 -14.84
N ASP A 95 14.03 -0.76 -15.34
CA ASP A 95 14.18 -1.00 -16.77
C ASP A 95 12.95 -1.75 -17.34
N PHE A 96 12.20 -1.07 -18.21
CA PHE A 96 11.04 -1.62 -18.93
C PHE A 96 11.32 -1.87 -20.42
N SER A 97 12.59 -1.87 -20.85
CA SER A 97 12.95 -2.03 -22.26
C SER A 97 12.52 -3.39 -22.84
N ASN A 98 12.51 -4.44 -22.03
CA ASN A 98 12.20 -5.80 -22.45
C ASN A 98 10.71 -6.17 -22.35
N VAL A 99 9.80 -5.20 -22.13
CA VAL A 99 8.35 -5.47 -22.00
C VAL A 99 7.81 -6.23 -23.23
N LYS A 100 8.25 -5.88 -24.45
CA LYS A 100 7.80 -6.55 -25.68
C LYS A 100 8.24 -8.02 -25.78
N GLU A 101 9.30 -8.40 -25.06
CA GLU A 101 9.86 -9.76 -25.09
C GLU A 101 9.13 -10.71 -24.13
N ILE A 102 8.50 -10.17 -23.08
CA ILE A 102 7.82 -10.99 -22.05
C ILE A 102 6.34 -11.21 -22.32
N VAL A 103 5.70 -10.34 -23.11
CA VAL A 103 4.27 -10.40 -23.42
C VAL A 103 3.97 -11.36 -24.58
N ASP A 104 2.74 -11.84 -24.63
CA ASP A 104 2.24 -12.71 -25.70
C ASP A 104 1.06 -12.02 -26.39
N TYR A 105 1.32 -11.43 -27.55
CA TYR A 105 0.32 -10.72 -28.36
C TYR A 105 -0.82 -11.61 -28.87
N SER A 106 -0.68 -12.94 -28.83
CA SER A 106 -1.78 -13.85 -29.14
C SER A 106 -2.81 -13.95 -28.02
N GLN A 107 -2.46 -13.52 -26.81
CA GLN A 107 -3.35 -13.44 -25.66
C GLN A 107 -4.11 -12.11 -25.64
N GLY A 108 -5.21 -12.07 -24.89
CA GLY A 108 -5.94 -10.82 -24.66
C GLY A 108 -5.24 -9.87 -23.70
N ASP A 109 -5.63 -8.59 -23.73
CA ASP A 109 -5.07 -7.50 -22.91
C ASP A 109 -4.89 -7.87 -21.43
N ILE A 110 -5.90 -8.51 -20.82
CA ILE A 110 -5.90 -8.88 -19.40
C ILE A 110 -4.73 -9.82 -19.06
N ALA A 111 -4.41 -10.76 -19.95
CA ALA A 111 -3.33 -11.71 -19.73
C ALA A 111 -1.97 -11.01 -19.80
N ASN A 112 -1.77 -10.13 -20.79
CA ASN A 112 -0.53 -9.37 -20.94
C ASN A 112 -0.28 -8.39 -19.78
N ILE A 113 -1.32 -7.69 -19.33
CA ILE A 113 -1.25 -6.84 -18.13
C ILE A 113 -0.83 -7.67 -16.92
N LYS A 114 -1.38 -8.88 -16.76
CA LYS A 114 -1.00 -9.78 -15.66
C LYS A 114 0.46 -10.23 -15.76
N ILE A 115 0.93 -10.58 -16.95
CA ILE A 115 2.33 -10.97 -17.20
C ILE A 115 3.29 -9.83 -16.79
N ILE A 116 3.04 -8.62 -17.28
CA ILE A 116 3.85 -7.43 -16.95
C ILE A 116 3.86 -7.18 -15.44
N LYS A 117 2.67 -7.18 -14.82
CA LYS A 117 2.51 -6.97 -13.39
C LYS A 117 3.31 -7.98 -12.58
N ASP A 118 3.23 -9.26 -12.94
CA ASP A 118 3.86 -10.34 -12.19
C ASP A 118 5.38 -10.42 -12.45
N TYR A 119 5.84 -10.02 -13.64
CA TYR A 119 7.26 -9.96 -13.99
C TYR A 119 7.97 -8.82 -13.25
N TYR A 120 7.46 -7.59 -13.35
CA TYR A 120 8.08 -6.42 -12.72
C TYR A 120 7.67 -6.19 -11.26
N LYS A 121 6.71 -6.97 -10.74
CA LYS A 121 6.22 -6.84 -9.35
C LYS A 121 5.60 -5.48 -9.04
N ILE A 122 5.01 -4.85 -10.04
CA ILE A 122 4.33 -3.55 -9.95
C ILE A 122 2.83 -3.73 -9.71
N ASP A 123 2.11 -2.63 -9.48
CA ASP A 123 0.66 -2.67 -9.38
C ASP A 123 -0.03 -2.75 -10.75
N LEU A 124 -1.34 -3.02 -10.70
CA LEU A 124 -2.15 -3.23 -11.90
C LEU A 124 -2.24 -1.99 -12.79
N LYS A 125 -2.26 -0.79 -12.21
CA LYS A 125 -2.39 0.46 -12.96
C LYS A 125 -1.14 0.69 -13.79
N THR A 126 0.05 0.61 -13.18
CA THR A 126 1.32 0.77 -13.91
C THR A 126 1.52 -0.32 -14.96
N ALA A 127 1.18 -1.57 -14.65
CA ALA A 127 1.24 -2.66 -15.64
C ALA A 127 0.33 -2.40 -16.85
N LYS A 128 -0.86 -1.82 -16.62
CA LYS A 128 -1.78 -1.41 -17.68
C LYS A 128 -1.20 -0.27 -18.51
N GLU A 129 -0.64 0.76 -17.89
CA GLU A 129 -0.03 1.90 -18.58
C GLU A 129 1.12 1.44 -19.50
N LEU A 130 1.97 0.52 -19.02
CA LEU A 130 3.01 -0.10 -19.84
C LEU A 130 2.43 -0.87 -21.03
N TRP A 131 1.41 -1.71 -20.80
CA TRP A 131 0.74 -2.45 -21.87
C TRP A 131 0.12 -1.53 -22.93
N ASP A 132 -0.61 -0.51 -22.50
CA ASP A 132 -1.24 0.45 -23.41
C ASP A 132 -0.17 1.15 -24.27
N SER A 133 0.96 1.56 -23.67
CA SER A 133 2.03 2.27 -24.36
C SER A 133 2.68 1.48 -25.49
N ILE A 134 2.81 0.15 -25.35
CA ILE A 134 3.40 -0.71 -26.39
C ILE A 134 2.37 -1.19 -27.40
N ARG A 135 1.11 -1.41 -26.97
CA ARG A 135 0.04 -1.91 -27.85
C ARG A 135 -0.40 -0.84 -28.84
N GLU A 136 -0.43 0.43 -28.41
CA GLU A 136 -0.76 1.55 -29.29
C GLU A 136 0.28 1.75 -30.40
N GLN A 137 1.56 1.43 -30.14
CA GLN A 137 2.63 1.50 -31.14
C GLN A 137 2.55 0.39 -32.20
N GLU A 138 2.02 -0.79 -31.87
CA GLU A 138 1.87 -1.90 -32.83
C GLU A 138 0.64 -1.74 -33.75
N ASN A 139 -0.33 -0.91 -33.35
CA ASN A 139 -1.55 -0.66 -34.12
C ASN A 139 -1.42 0.54 -35.08
N GLN A 140 -0.24 1.16 -35.18
CA GLN A 140 0.10 2.23 -36.12
C GLN A 140 0.92 1.70 -37.30
#